data_AF-A0A2T3GCY7-F1
#
_entry.id   AF-A0A2T3GCY7-F1
#
_cell.length_a   1.000
_cell.length_b   1.000
_cell.length_c   1.000
_cell.angle_alpha   90.00
_cell.angle_beta   90.00
_cell.angle_gamma   90.00
#
_symmetry.space_group_name_H-M   'P 1'
#
loop_
_entity.id
_entity.type
_entity.pdbx_description
1 polymer ?
#
loop_
_entity_poly.entity_id
_entity_poly.type
_entity_poly.pdbx_seq_one_letter_code
_entity_poly.pdbx_strand_id
1 'polypeptide(L)'
;MNGRHVEHVRHISITRTSADGVVSHISHMEVRISDADDADAYDADAYDGVADGDCFDPSTCCSEREQAMIAALRAYLRPDEAPECLKTRIKECLDHCCGQ
;
A
#
# COMPACT_ATOMS: atom_id res chain seq x y z
N MET A 1 26.22 12.72 -11.37
CA MET A 1 25.26 12.71 -10.27
C MET A 1 25.12 11.26 -9.84
N ASN A 2 25.62 10.91 -8.65
CA ASN A 2 25.64 9.52 -8.19
C ASN A 2 24.34 9.26 -7.42
N GLY A 3 23.29 8.80 -8.09
CA GLY A 3 22.10 8.25 -7.44
C GLY A 3 22.51 6.98 -6.70
N ARG A 4 22.69 7.07 -5.38
CA ARG A 4 22.88 5.87 -4.55
C ARG A 4 21.51 5.26 -4.37
N HIS A 5 21.19 4.26 -5.18
CA HIS A 5 20.09 3.34 -4.95
C HIS A 5 20.20 2.80 -3.51
N VAL A 6 19.24 3.12 -2.65
CA VAL A 6 19.24 2.69 -1.25
C VAL A 6 18.44 1.39 -1.16
N GLU A 7 19.15 0.28 -1.06
CA GLU A 7 18.49 -1.00 -0.76
C GLU A 7 18.15 -1.05 0.73
N HIS A 8 16.85 -1.05 1.05
CA HIS A 8 16.38 -1.19 2.41
C HIS A 8 16.04 -2.67 2.70
N VAL A 9 16.94 -3.36 3.39
CA VAL A 9 16.71 -4.74 3.86
C VAL A 9 16.19 -4.69 5.30
N ARG A 10 15.02 -5.29 5.56
CA ARG A 10 14.45 -5.45 6.89
C ARG A 10 14.30 -6.92 7.24
N HIS A 11 14.85 -7.32 8.39
CA HIS A 11 14.65 -8.65 8.96
C HIS A 11 13.48 -8.61 9.93
N ILE A 12 12.42 -9.37 9.63
CA ILE A 12 11.22 -9.47 10.46
C ILE A 12 11.18 -10.88 11.05
N SER A 13 11.09 -10.97 12.37
CA SER A 13 10.91 -12.24 13.09
C SER A 13 9.56 -12.21 13.77
N ILE A 14 8.71 -13.19 13.44
CA ILE A 14 7.37 -13.33 13.99
C ILE A 14 7.36 -14.54 14.90
N THR A 15 7.14 -14.28 16.18
CA THR A 15 7.01 -15.32 17.21
C THR A 15 5.53 -15.49 17.55
N ARG A 16 5.01 -16.72 17.41
CA ARG A 16 3.69 -17.08 17.90
C ARG A 16 3.83 -17.85 19.20
N THR A 17 3.06 -17.46 20.20
CA THR A 17 2.94 -18.15 21.48
C THR A 17 1.61 -18.86 21.56
N SER A 18 1.63 -20.07 22.11
CA SER A 18 0.44 -20.80 22.52
C SER A 18 -0.17 -20.16 23.79
N ALA A 19 -1.41 -20.52 24.13
CA ALA A 19 -2.16 -19.92 25.23
C ALA A 19 -1.53 -20.14 26.62
N ASP A 20 -0.65 -21.14 26.73
CA ASP A 20 0.19 -21.47 27.88
C ASP A 20 1.49 -20.64 27.96
N GLY A 21 1.68 -19.68 27.04
CA GLY A 21 2.86 -18.81 26.98
C GLY A 21 4.09 -19.46 26.34
N VAL A 22 3.99 -20.71 25.90
CA VAL A 22 5.07 -21.41 25.20
C VAL A 22 5.14 -20.90 23.77
N VAL A 23 6.35 -20.54 23.31
CA VAL A 23 6.58 -20.19 21.90
C VAL A 23 6.34 -21.43 21.05
N SER A 24 5.29 -21.40 20.24
CA SER A 24 4.89 -22.55 19.40
C SER A 24 5.53 -22.49 18.01
N HIS A 25 5.86 -21.28 17.52
CA HIS A 25 6.44 -21.13 16.20
C HIS A 25 7.21 -19.81 16.06
N ILE A 26 8.36 -19.87 15.40
CA ILE A 26 9.16 -18.69 15.03
C ILE A 26 9.32 -18.72 13.51
N SER A 27 8.91 -17.64 12.84
CA SER A 27 9.08 -17.45 11.40
C SER A 27 9.97 -16.25 11.16
N HIS A 28 11.01 -16.44 10.36
CA HIS A 28 11.92 -15.37 9.93
C HIS A 28 11.63 -15.05 8.47
N MET A 29 11.46 -13.77 8.15
CA MET A 29 11.25 -13.29 6.80
C MET A 29 12.14 -12.08 6.55
N GLU A 30 12.75 -12.05 5.36
CA GLU A 30 13.51 -10.90 4.86
C GLU A 30 12.66 -10.14 3.84
N VAL A 31 12.55 -8.82 4.02
CA VAL A 31 11.85 -7.94 3.08
C VAL A 31 12.89 -7.01 2.47
N ARG A 32 13.01 -7.06 1.13
CA ARG A 32 13.85 -6.15 0.35
C ARG A 32 12.97 -5.13 -0.35
N ILE A 33 13.25 -3.86 -0.14
CA ILE A 33 12.60 -2.75 -0.83
C ILE A 33 13.66 -2.09 -1.69
N SER A 34 13.45 -2.13 -3.00
CA SER A 34 14.23 -1.40 -3.99
C SER A 34 13.42 -0.18 -4.39
N ASP A 35 14.00 1.00 -4.25
CA ASP A 35 13.42 2.22 -4.81
C ASP A 35 13.55 2.11 -6.33
N ALA A 36 12.43 2.02 -7.04
CA ALA A 36 12.45 2.18 -8.48
C ALA A 36 12.83 3.63 -8.76
N ASP A 37 14.04 3.87 -9.26
CA ASP A 37 14.39 5.16 -9.83
C ASP A 37 13.42 5.41 -10.99
N ASP A 38 12.37 6.20 -10.76
CA ASP A 38 11.55 6.86 -11.80
C ASP A 38 12.45 7.87 -12.54
N ALA A 39 13.46 7.35 -13.25
CA ALA A 39 14.35 8.10 -14.12
C ALA A 39 13.84 8.04 -15.56
N ASP A 40 12.53 8.18 -15.76
CA ASP A 40 11.98 8.57 -17.04
C ASP A 40 11.58 10.04 -16.95
N ALA A 41 12.27 10.84 -17.76
CA ALA A 41 11.98 12.25 -17.92
C ALA A 41 10.55 12.42 -18.43
N TYR A 42 9.63 12.83 -17.55
CA TYR A 42 8.28 13.22 -17.93
C TYR A 42 8.35 14.52 -18.74
N ASP A 43 8.42 14.39 -20.07
CA ASP A 43 8.00 15.43 -21.01
C ASP A 43 6.46 15.53 -20.92
N ALA A 44 5.96 16.64 -20.41
CA ALA A 44 4.56 16.81 -20.04
C ALA A 44 3.57 16.83 -21.24
N ASP A 45 4.07 16.72 -22.47
CA ASP A 45 3.28 16.81 -23.71
C ASP A 45 3.18 15.49 -24.50
N ALA A 46 3.70 14.38 -23.96
CA ALA A 46 3.58 13.04 -24.55
C ALA A 46 2.59 12.15 -23.77
N TYR A 47 1.33 12.58 -23.63
CA TYR A 47 0.22 11.65 -23.34
C TYR A 47 -0.12 10.88 -24.63
N ASP A 48 0.81 10.04 -25.08
CA ASP A 48 0.61 9.10 -26.18
C ASP A 48 0.51 7.69 -25.60
N GLY A 49 -0.73 7.28 -25.35
CA GLY A 49 -1.15 5.88 -25.38
C GLY A 49 -0.34 4.89 -24.54
N VAL A 50 -0.61 4.81 -23.24
CA VAL A 50 -0.74 3.46 -22.66
C VAL A 50 -1.93 2.86 -23.39
N ALA A 51 -1.67 1.98 -24.37
CA ALA A 51 -2.73 1.36 -25.15
C ALA A 51 -3.79 0.82 -24.17
N ASP A 52 -5.03 1.28 -24.32
CA ASP A 52 -6.20 0.99 -23.47
C ASP A 52 -6.55 -0.51 -23.36
N GLY A 53 -5.73 -1.39 -23.97
CA GLY A 53 -5.88 -2.85 -24.00
C GLY A 53 -4.90 -3.67 -23.14
N ASP A 54 -3.86 -3.06 -22.54
CA ASP A 54 -2.83 -3.80 -21.77
C ASP A 54 -2.91 -3.57 -20.25
N CYS A 55 -3.86 -2.75 -19.77
CA CYS A 55 -4.05 -2.57 -18.33
C CYS A 55 -4.65 -3.84 -17.71
N PHE A 56 -4.15 -4.22 -16.54
CA PHE A 56 -4.72 -5.33 -15.77
C PHE A 56 -6.20 -5.04 -15.44
N ASP A 57 -7.11 -5.81 -16.03
CA ASP A 57 -8.53 -5.76 -15.72
C ASP A 57 -8.92 -6.97 -14.84
N PRO A 58 -9.28 -6.74 -13.57
CA PRO A 58 -9.73 -7.81 -12.68
C PRO A 58 -10.93 -8.59 -13.21
N SER A 59 -11.76 -8.00 -14.09
CA SER A 59 -12.97 -8.66 -14.60
C SER A 59 -12.66 -9.76 -15.63
N THR A 60 -11.55 -9.64 -16.34
CA THR A 60 -11.12 -10.57 -17.39
C THR A 60 -9.92 -11.44 -16.99
N CYS A 61 -9.09 -10.98 -16.06
CA CYS A 61 -7.87 -11.70 -15.64
C CYS A 61 -8.03 -12.59 -14.40
N CYS A 62 -9.10 -12.44 -13.61
CA CYS A 62 -9.25 -13.12 -12.32
C CYS A 62 -10.42 -14.10 -12.29
N SER A 63 -10.27 -15.15 -11.48
CA SER A 63 -11.38 -16.04 -11.10
C SER A 63 -12.41 -15.34 -10.20
N GLU A 64 -13.62 -15.88 -10.11
CA GLU A 64 -14.68 -15.36 -9.23
C GLU A 64 -14.22 -15.19 -7.77
N ARG A 65 -13.42 -16.14 -7.26
CA ARG A 65 -12.87 -16.10 -5.91
C ARG A 65 -11.92 -14.92 -5.73
N GLU A 66 -11.05 -14.68 -6.69
CA GLU A 66 -10.08 -13.57 -6.65
C GLU A 66 -10.80 -12.23 -6.81
N GLN A 67 -11.79 -12.14 -7.70
CA GLN A 67 -12.62 -10.95 -7.85
C GLN A 67 -13.35 -10.62 -6.54
N ALA A 68 -13.93 -11.61 -5.86
CA ALA A 68 -14.57 -11.43 -4.56
C ALA A 68 -13.57 -10.95 -3.48
N MET A 69 -12.35 -11.49 -3.47
CA MET A 69 -11.30 -11.06 -2.55
C MET A 69 -10.85 -9.62 -2.83
N ILE A 70 -10.66 -9.26 -4.11
CA ILE A 70 -10.32 -7.90 -4.53
C ILE A 70 -11.43 -6.93 -4.12
N ALA A 71 -12.70 -7.28 -4.32
CA ALA A 71 -13.84 -6.47 -3.91
C ALA A 71 -13.85 -6.22 -2.40
N ALA A 72 -13.62 -7.26 -1.59
CA ALA A 72 -13.54 -7.14 -0.14
C ALA A 72 -12.38 -6.23 0.31
N LEU A 73 -11.20 -6.39 -0.31
CA LEU A 73 -10.03 -5.54 -0.02
C LEU A 73 -10.28 -4.09 -0.42
N ARG A 74 -10.91 -3.84 -1.57
CA ARG A 74 -11.27 -2.48 -2.00
C ARG A 74 -12.24 -1.83 -1.02
N ALA A 75 -13.28 -2.52 -0.59
CA ALA A 75 -14.22 -2.00 0.39
C ALA A 75 -13.55 -1.64 1.73
N TYR A 76 -12.57 -2.45 2.16
CA TYR A 76 -11.82 -2.20 3.39
C TYR A 76 -10.82 -1.04 3.27
N LEU A 77 -10.08 -0.97 2.16
CA LEU A 77 -8.99 0.00 1.97
C LEU A 77 -9.48 1.34 1.41
N ARG A 78 -10.58 1.35 0.68
CA ARG A 78 -11.17 2.51 0.01
C ARG A 78 -12.64 2.62 0.41
N PRO A 79 -12.93 2.93 1.69
CA PRO A 79 -14.31 3.13 2.13
C PRO A 79 -14.91 4.34 1.40
N ASP A 80 -16.22 4.28 1.11
CA ASP A 80 -16.95 5.36 0.44
C ASP A 80 -16.92 6.67 1.25
N GLU A 81 -16.88 6.54 2.57
CA GLU A 81 -16.77 7.66 3.48
C GLU A 81 -15.51 7.56 4.34
N ALA A 82 -14.93 8.73 4.62
CA ALA A 82 -13.83 8.83 5.56
C ALA A 82 -14.28 8.37 6.97
N PRO A 83 -13.43 7.64 7.73
CA PRO A 83 -13.73 7.27 9.11
C PRO A 83 -13.91 8.51 10.01
N GLU A 84 -14.83 8.43 10.98
CA GLU A 84 -15.13 9.56 11.87
C GLU A 84 -13.93 10.02 12.69
N CYS A 85 -13.05 9.09 13.12
CA CYS A 85 -11.83 9.45 13.83
C CYS A 85 -10.88 10.30 12.99
N LEU A 86 -10.83 10.09 11.67
CA LEU A 86 -10.04 10.90 10.76
C LEU A 86 -10.66 12.29 10.62
N LYS A 87 -11.98 12.38 10.40
CA LYS A 87 -12.71 13.66 10.31
C LYS A 87 -12.51 14.50 11.57
N THR A 88 -12.65 13.90 12.75
CA THR A 88 -12.43 14.58 14.05
C THR A 88 -11.02 15.11 14.17
N ARG A 89 -9.99 14.29 13.89
CA ARG A 89 -8.59 14.73 13.98
C ARG A 89 -8.25 15.86 13.02
N ILE A 90 -8.81 15.81 11.80
CA ILE A 90 -8.64 16.90 10.83
C ILE A 90 -9.27 18.17 11.38
N LYS A 91 -10.49 18.08 11.92
CA LYS A 91 -11.17 19.23 12.53
C LYS A 91 -10.37 19.83 13.69
N GLU A 92 -9.91 19.02 14.63
CA GLU A 92 -9.07 19.47 15.75
C GLU A 92 -7.79 20.16 15.27
N CYS A 93 -7.16 19.62 14.23
CA CYS A 93 -5.96 20.22 13.62
C CYS A 93 -6.27 21.58 12.98
N LEU A 94 -7.36 21.69 12.23
CA LEU A 94 -7.79 22.94 11.60
C LEU A 94 -8.18 23.99 12.65
N ASP A 95 -8.93 23.60 13.68
CA ASP A 95 -9.32 24.49 14.78
C ASP A 95 -8.07 25.04 15.51
N HIS A 96 -7.03 24.20 15.67
CA HIS A 96 -5.77 24.63 16.28
C HIS A 96 -4.95 25.57 15.38
N CYS A 97 -4.86 25.28 14.07
CA CYS A 97 -4.03 26.02 13.13
C CYS A 97 -4.69 27.31 12.60
N CYS A 98 -6.02 27.37 12.57
CA CYS A 98 -6.78 28.47 11.96
C CYS A 98 -7.61 29.27 12.97
N GLY A 99 -7.63 28.89 14.25
CA GLY A 99 -8.39 29.54 15.32
C GLY A 99 -7.63 30.60 16.13
N GLN A 100 -6.47 31.09 15.64
CA GLN A 100 -5.70 32.19 16.22
C GLN A 100 -5.77 33.45 15.35
#